data_AF-A0A2T9YXC2-F1
#
_entry.id   AF-A0A2T9YXC2-F1
#
_cell.length_a   1.000
_cell.length_b   1.000
_cell.length_c   1.000
_cell.angle_alpha   90.00
_cell.angle_beta   90.00
_cell.angle_gamma   90.00
#
_symmetry.space_group_name_H-M   'P 1'
#
loop_
_entity.id
_entity.type
_entity.pdbx_description
1 polymer ?
#
loop_
_entity_poly.entity_id
_entity_poly.type
_entity_poly.pdbx_seq_one_letter_code
_entity_poly.pdbx_strand_id
1 'polypeptide(L)'
;MDRLKRLILLFISILVIASAISIPEDPSVQTDSVSLPRSASVNDNPHIRNTKKIVWFSVMGVWNLFAVSTLLSYLVIAKNTSEFTYKSKPIAIVTSIVSLLFLDSMMVSEALVPYYPCFLRIWFSYCLLTVYCFSLSARGINYLSRIGTIVYKSDLSSHLNSENNSLNSKPSASKSEFYSKSVFTRYFRLLLNKPYPLDYNEKRIEIEFRLNSLNKVIDITRDRNYLICCLIMFIVGAGISAAFIKYPGYTVSPMSYDCRTGISGPLILLYVILYFFLLLFIPIIVMSFISKDAYGIRLELILTMTFTAVAVVALTVYNQYASSSTLTYATGYIFVVPALMLQHVFIVVLPLFKIIFENKNYKKLNNSNVFNSSRREQFDSLLAYPAGFSRLNQAALETFCPENVEFLKDYQLLKYCICSYIFRESSDFTSTNETRLSRADIKKEESNLEINYRAYQSSLHIVSTQDFPSEGVEIDMEQLIGGDVIPPLPSTIPDSIYKLGLMLDLNLINQSEGRKEKNTSKFTPVPIRLLPEFNKFYLKFLKNDALLAVNVPAKLITPIRNSINIKKFTVGMFDEVLAEVLNILYTNTFPIMLKTL
;
A
#
# COMPACT_ATOMS: atom_id res chain seq x y z
N MET A 1 4.87 -21.40 0.02
CA MET A 1 6.26 -21.28 0.51
C MET A 1 7.15 -22.45 0.08
N ASP A 2 6.75 -23.72 0.23
CA ASP A 2 7.66 -24.86 -0.06
C ASP A 2 8.08 -25.01 -1.52
N ARG A 3 7.22 -24.66 -2.48
CA ARG A 3 7.62 -24.65 -3.90
C ARG A 3 8.61 -23.52 -4.22
N LEU A 4 8.50 -22.39 -3.53
CA LEU A 4 9.46 -21.28 -3.63
C LEU A 4 10.80 -21.68 -3.00
N LYS A 5 10.79 -22.37 -1.86
CA LYS A 5 12.01 -22.96 -1.27
C LYS A 5 12.67 -23.94 -2.24
N ARG A 6 11.91 -24.80 -2.93
CA ARG A 6 12.45 -25.71 -3.95
C ARG A 6 13.02 -24.97 -5.15
N LEU A 7 12.38 -23.89 -5.61
CA LEU A 7 12.89 -23.09 -6.73
C LEU A 7 14.19 -22.34 -6.36
N ILE A 8 14.25 -21.78 -5.15
CA ILE A 8 15.45 -21.13 -4.60
C ILE A 8 16.57 -22.15 -4.40
N LEU A 9 16.27 -23.32 -3.84
CA LEU A 9 17.23 -24.41 -3.70
C LEU A 9 17.73 -24.88 -5.06
N LEU A 10 16.87 -25.05 -6.05
CA LEU A 10 17.26 -25.46 -7.40
C LEU A 10 18.12 -24.40 -8.09
N PHE A 11 17.82 -23.12 -7.88
CA PHE A 11 18.66 -22.02 -8.38
C PHE A 11 20.03 -21.97 -7.68
N ILE A 12 20.07 -22.15 -6.34
CA ILE A 12 21.31 -22.27 -5.58
C ILE A 12 22.10 -23.51 -6.02
N SER A 13 21.45 -24.65 -6.25
CA SER A 13 22.09 -25.86 -6.74
C SER A 13 22.67 -25.68 -8.14
N ILE A 14 21.98 -25.00 -9.05
CA ILE A 14 22.53 -24.66 -10.38
C ILE A 14 23.73 -23.72 -10.24
N LEU A 15 23.66 -22.73 -9.34
CA LEU A 15 24.77 -21.81 -9.09
C LEU A 15 25.99 -22.54 -8.49
N VAL A 16 25.76 -23.46 -7.55
CA VAL A 16 26.78 -24.29 -6.91
C VAL A 16 27.38 -25.28 -7.91
N ILE A 17 26.56 -25.92 -8.75
CA ILE A 17 27.02 -26.82 -9.82
C ILE A 17 27.85 -26.05 -10.85
N ALA A 18 27.42 -24.84 -11.25
CA ALA A 18 28.19 -24.00 -12.16
C ALA A 18 29.54 -23.56 -11.56
N SER A 19 29.60 -23.36 -10.23
CA SER A 19 30.87 -23.08 -9.52
C SER A 19 31.74 -24.32 -9.25
N ALA A 20 31.15 -25.53 -9.28
CA ALA A 20 31.83 -26.79 -8.98
C ALA A 20 32.42 -27.47 -10.23
N ILE A 21 32.22 -26.92 -11.43
CA ILE A 21 32.93 -27.37 -12.65
C ILE A 21 34.34 -26.79 -12.61
N SER A 22 35.17 -27.32 -11.71
CA SER A 22 36.62 -27.27 -11.80
C SER A 22 37.07 -28.34 -12.78
N ILE A 23 37.55 -27.93 -13.95
CA ILE A 23 38.15 -28.83 -14.94
C ILE A 23 39.48 -29.34 -14.34
N PRO A 24 39.74 -30.66 -14.27
CA PRO A 24 41.02 -31.18 -13.80
C PRO A 24 42.15 -30.70 -14.73
N GLU A 25 43.19 -30.10 -14.16
CA GLU A 25 44.43 -29.82 -14.87
C GLU A 25 45.23 -31.12 -15.00
N ASP A 26 45.52 -31.54 -16.23
CA ASP A 26 46.54 -32.56 -16.51
C ASP A 26 47.93 -31.92 -16.41
N PRO A 27 48.83 -32.40 -15.53
CA PRO A 27 50.18 -31.88 -15.42
C PRO A 27 51.12 -32.79 -16.23
N SER A 28 51.58 -32.35 -17.40
CA SER A 28 52.92 -32.73 -17.93
C SER A 28 53.14 -32.28 -19.38
N VAL A 29 53.58 -31.03 -19.59
CA VAL A 29 54.55 -30.77 -20.67
C VAL A 29 55.50 -29.67 -20.20
N GLN A 30 56.74 -30.09 -19.92
CA GLN A 30 57.87 -29.23 -19.58
C GLN A 30 58.67 -29.03 -20.88
N THR A 31 58.72 -27.81 -21.39
CA THR A 31 59.65 -27.44 -22.47
C THR A 31 60.41 -26.20 -22.06
N ASP A 32 61.70 -26.40 -21.86
CA ASP A 32 62.68 -25.37 -21.56
C ASP A 32 63.03 -24.54 -22.81
N SER A 33 63.21 -23.24 -22.57
CA SER A 33 64.31 -22.38 -23.06
C SER A 33 63.95 -21.11 -23.85
N VAL A 34 64.74 -20.09 -23.50
CA VAL A 34 65.05 -18.80 -24.14
C VAL A 34 64.33 -17.55 -23.57
N SER A 35 65.19 -16.73 -22.96
CA SER A 35 64.96 -15.61 -22.06
C SER A 35 64.77 -14.26 -22.75
N LEU A 36 63.58 -13.70 -22.56
CA LEU A 36 63.29 -12.27 -22.43
C LEU A 36 62.51 -12.14 -21.10
N PRO A 37 62.51 -10.99 -20.39
CA PRO A 37 61.64 -10.79 -19.24
C PRO A 37 60.19 -10.62 -19.71
N ARG A 38 59.62 -11.67 -20.31
CA ARG A 38 58.20 -11.97 -20.30
C ARG A 38 57.86 -12.24 -18.84
N SER A 39 57.52 -11.18 -18.11
CA SER A 39 56.72 -11.31 -16.90
C SER A 39 55.56 -12.24 -17.23
N ALA A 40 55.61 -13.43 -16.64
CA ALA A 40 54.86 -14.60 -17.03
C ALA A 40 53.40 -14.27 -17.34
N SER A 41 53.03 -14.43 -18.61
CA SER A 41 51.66 -14.68 -19.03
C SER A 41 51.25 -16.03 -18.44
N VAL A 42 50.86 -16.03 -17.16
CA VAL A 42 50.35 -17.20 -16.45
C VAL A 42 49.12 -17.70 -17.22
N ASN A 43 49.32 -18.74 -18.01
CA ASN A 43 48.32 -19.62 -18.62
C ASN A 43 47.06 -18.94 -19.20
N ASP A 44 47.23 -18.20 -20.30
CA ASP A 44 46.14 -17.87 -21.22
C ASP A 44 45.72 -19.13 -22.01
N ASN A 45 45.08 -20.11 -21.36
CA ASN A 45 44.52 -21.24 -22.08
C ASN A 45 43.29 -20.75 -22.89
N PRO A 46 43.37 -20.69 -24.24
CA PRO A 46 42.30 -20.16 -25.07
C PRO A 46 41.00 -20.94 -24.91
N HIS A 47 41.07 -22.22 -24.54
CA HIS A 47 39.90 -23.06 -24.27
C HIS A 47 39.11 -22.55 -23.07
N ILE A 48 39.76 -22.25 -21.94
CA ILE A 48 39.08 -21.76 -20.72
C ILE A 48 38.36 -20.44 -21.02
N ARG A 49 39.02 -19.53 -21.75
CA ARG A 49 38.43 -18.24 -22.13
C ARG A 49 37.21 -18.40 -23.04
N ASN A 50 37.27 -19.29 -24.03
CA ASN A 50 36.16 -19.54 -24.94
C ASN A 50 34.99 -20.20 -24.21
N THR A 51 35.24 -21.17 -23.33
CA THR A 51 34.22 -21.79 -22.48
C THR A 51 33.54 -20.75 -21.60
N LYS A 52 34.31 -19.89 -20.92
CA LYS A 52 33.77 -18.79 -20.10
C LYS A 52 32.84 -17.87 -20.90
N LYS A 53 33.24 -17.45 -22.09
CA LYS A 53 32.40 -16.61 -22.98
C LYS A 53 31.08 -17.30 -23.33
N ILE A 54 31.16 -18.56 -23.77
CA ILE A 54 29.98 -19.34 -24.18
C ILE A 54 29.00 -19.47 -23.00
N VAL A 55 29.51 -19.79 -21.81
CA VAL A 55 28.67 -19.92 -20.60
C VAL A 55 27.96 -18.61 -20.27
N TRP A 56 28.69 -17.50 -20.15
CA TRP A 56 28.09 -16.22 -19.78
C TRP A 56 27.09 -15.70 -20.82
N PHE A 57 27.41 -15.77 -22.11
CA PHE A 57 26.47 -15.34 -23.16
C PHE A 57 25.23 -16.25 -23.23
N SER A 58 25.38 -17.56 -22.97
CA SER A 58 24.24 -18.48 -22.90
C SER A 58 23.33 -18.16 -21.72
N VAL A 59 23.90 -17.93 -20.53
CA VAL A 59 23.15 -17.53 -19.33
C VAL A 59 22.44 -16.20 -19.56
N MET A 60 23.13 -15.21 -20.15
CA MET A 60 22.56 -13.91 -20.51
C MET A 60 21.38 -14.04 -21.49
N GLY A 61 21.51 -14.86 -22.53
CA GLY A 61 20.44 -15.08 -23.51
C GLY A 61 19.19 -15.72 -22.90
N VAL A 62 19.37 -16.79 -22.12
CA VAL A 62 18.27 -17.46 -21.41
C VAL A 62 17.61 -16.52 -20.40
N TRP A 63 18.41 -15.79 -19.64
CA TRP A 63 17.90 -14.85 -18.64
C TRP A 63 17.11 -13.70 -19.27
N ASN A 64 17.59 -13.11 -20.38
CA ASN A 64 16.87 -12.05 -21.08
C ASN A 64 15.49 -12.51 -21.58
N LEU A 65 15.42 -13.70 -22.20
CA LEU A 65 14.16 -14.27 -22.64
C LEU A 65 13.19 -14.45 -21.46
N PHE A 66 13.68 -14.97 -20.34
CA PHE A 66 12.91 -15.12 -19.10
C PHE A 66 12.45 -13.78 -18.52
N ALA A 67 13.35 -12.80 -18.39
CA ALA A 67 13.06 -11.53 -17.77
C ALA A 67 12.05 -10.70 -18.58
N VAL A 68 12.23 -10.64 -19.91
CA VAL A 68 11.33 -9.92 -20.81
C VAL A 68 9.96 -10.60 -20.88
N SER A 69 9.91 -11.93 -21.02
CA SER A 69 8.63 -12.66 -21.09
C SER A 69 7.82 -12.54 -19.80
N THR A 70 8.47 -12.63 -18.64
CA THR A 70 7.81 -12.45 -17.33
C THR A 70 7.37 -11.01 -17.10
N LEU A 71 8.16 -10.02 -17.50
CA LEU A 71 7.79 -8.60 -17.41
C LEU A 71 6.58 -8.27 -18.29
N LEU A 72 6.58 -8.71 -19.55
CA LEU A 72 5.44 -8.51 -20.46
C LEU A 72 4.18 -9.20 -19.93
N SER A 73 4.30 -10.44 -19.46
CA SER A 73 3.19 -11.18 -18.86
C SER A 73 2.63 -10.47 -17.63
N TYR A 74 3.51 -9.96 -16.76
CA TYR A 74 3.13 -9.16 -15.59
C TYR A 74 2.39 -7.90 -15.99
N LEU A 75 2.86 -7.14 -16.98
CA LEU A 75 2.20 -5.91 -17.43
C LEU A 75 0.82 -6.15 -18.05
N VAL A 76 0.64 -7.26 -18.77
CA VAL A 76 -0.64 -7.63 -19.37
C VAL A 76 -1.63 -8.09 -18.30
N ILE A 77 -1.21 -8.98 -17.40
CA ILE A 77 -2.11 -9.61 -16.42
C ILE A 77 -2.41 -8.68 -15.24
N ALA A 78 -1.45 -7.89 -14.78
CA ALA A 78 -1.62 -7.05 -13.59
C ALA A 78 -2.39 -5.74 -13.85
N LYS A 79 -2.65 -5.38 -15.12
CA LYS A 79 -3.27 -4.10 -15.52
C LYS A 79 -4.56 -3.76 -14.74
N ASN A 80 -5.33 -4.78 -14.36
CA ASN A 80 -6.64 -4.61 -13.69
C ASN A 80 -6.63 -5.05 -12.22
N THR A 81 -5.46 -5.24 -11.61
CA THR A 81 -5.36 -5.72 -10.23
C THR A 81 -5.05 -4.59 -9.25
N SER A 82 -5.61 -4.67 -8.04
CA SER A 82 -5.36 -3.70 -6.96
C SER A 82 -3.89 -3.69 -6.50
N GLU A 83 -3.19 -4.83 -6.61
CA GLU A 83 -1.76 -4.93 -6.32
C GLU A 83 -0.92 -3.91 -7.11
N PHE A 84 -1.35 -3.62 -8.34
CA PHE A 84 -0.68 -2.67 -9.22
C PHE A 84 -0.79 -1.22 -8.72
N THR A 85 -1.91 -0.88 -8.07
CA THR A 85 -2.13 0.43 -7.46
C THR A 85 -1.20 0.65 -6.27
N TYR A 86 -0.89 -0.40 -5.50
CA TYR A 86 -0.03 -0.31 -4.32
C TYR A 86 1.46 -0.34 -4.64
N LYS A 87 1.89 -1.13 -5.64
CA LYS A 87 3.32 -1.31 -5.97
C LYS A 87 3.96 -0.21 -6.83
N SER A 88 3.17 0.77 -7.32
CA SER A 88 3.56 1.79 -8.30
C SER A 88 4.16 1.19 -9.59
N LYS A 89 3.36 1.20 -10.66
CA LYS A 89 3.73 0.71 -11.99
C LYS A 89 5.09 1.22 -12.49
N PRO A 90 5.35 2.54 -12.58
CA PRO A 90 6.58 3.02 -13.21
C PRO A 90 7.81 2.65 -12.39
N ILE A 91 7.73 2.63 -11.06
CA ILE A 91 8.86 2.24 -10.21
C ILE A 91 9.25 0.79 -10.51
N ALA A 92 8.27 -0.13 -10.57
CA ALA A 92 8.55 -1.52 -10.90
C ALA A 92 9.14 -1.70 -12.31
N ILE A 93 8.60 -0.99 -13.32
CA ILE A 93 9.06 -1.06 -14.71
C ILE A 93 10.48 -0.52 -14.84
N VAL A 94 10.73 0.71 -14.36
CA VAL A 94 12.05 1.35 -14.45
C VAL A 94 13.08 0.53 -13.70
N THR A 95 12.76 0.07 -12.48
CA THR A 95 13.68 -0.80 -11.71
C THR A 95 14.03 -2.07 -12.48
N SER A 96 13.04 -2.73 -13.10
CA SER A 96 13.26 -3.99 -13.84
C SER A 96 14.02 -3.80 -15.15
N ILE A 97 13.76 -2.71 -15.89
CA ILE A 97 14.48 -2.40 -17.14
C ILE A 97 15.92 -2.01 -16.84
N VAL A 98 16.13 -1.12 -15.86
CA VAL A 98 17.47 -0.66 -15.49
C VAL A 98 18.27 -1.82 -14.88
N SER A 99 17.65 -2.69 -14.07
CA SER A 99 18.33 -3.87 -13.55
C SER A 99 18.70 -4.86 -14.66
N LEU A 100 17.84 -5.06 -15.66
CA LEU A 100 18.14 -5.92 -16.82
C LEU A 100 19.32 -5.38 -17.63
N LEU A 101 19.29 -4.10 -18.01
CA LEU A 101 20.37 -3.45 -18.77
C LEU A 101 21.70 -3.48 -18.00
N PHE A 102 21.65 -3.25 -16.69
CA PHE A 102 22.85 -3.28 -15.86
C PHE A 102 23.39 -4.71 -15.70
N LEU A 103 22.51 -5.69 -15.53
CA LEU A 103 22.86 -7.10 -15.45
C LEU A 103 23.51 -7.60 -16.75
N ASP A 104 22.97 -7.24 -17.91
CA ASP A 104 23.56 -7.57 -19.21
C ASP A 104 24.96 -6.96 -19.32
N SER A 105 25.13 -5.69 -18.93
CA SER A 105 26.45 -5.04 -18.91
C SER A 105 27.44 -5.78 -18.01
N MET A 106 27.00 -6.25 -16.84
CA MET A 106 27.84 -7.05 -15.92
C MET A 106 28.20 -8.42 -16.50
N MET A 107 27.24 -9.14 -17.11
CA MET A 107 27.49 -10.44 -17.73
C MET A 107 28.42 -10.33 -18.94
N VAL A 108 28.25 -9.29 -19.77
CA VAL A 108 29.17 -9.00 -20.88
C VAL A 108 30.55 -8.62 -20.36
N SER A 109 30.62 -7.80 -19.30
CA SER A 109 31.89 -7.46 -18.65
C SER A 109 32.60 -8.72 -18.15
N GLU A 110 31.88 -9.64 -17.51
CA GLU A 110 32.44 -10.92 -17.04
C GLU A 110 32.89 -11.81 -18.20
N ALA A 111 32.07 -11.96 -19.24
CA ALA A 111 32.38 -12.77 -20.41
C ALA A 111 33.65 -12.29 -21.13
N LEU A 112 33.86 -10.97 -21.16
CA LEU A 112 34.91 -10.33 -21.93
C LEU A 112 36.16 -9.96 -21.14
N VAL A 113 36.26 -10.17 -19.82
CA VAL A 113 37.50 -9.90 -19.05
C VAL A 113 38.70 -10.62 -19.70
N PRO A 114 39.84 -9.93 -19.96
CA PRO A 114 40.15 -8.51 -19.70
C PRO A 114 39.84 -7.53 -20.86
N TYR A 115 39.33 -8.01 -21.98
CA TYR A 115 39.03 -7.24 -23.20
C TYR A 115 37.75 -6.39 -23.14
N TYR A 116 37.13 -6.21 -21.98
CA TYR A 116 35.96 -5.34 -21.86
C TYR A 116 36.42 -3.87 -21.76
N PRO A 117 35.93 -2.96 -22.62
CA PRO A 117 36.37 -1.57 -22.61
C PRO A 117 36.11 -0.87 -21.27
N CYS A 118 37.15 -0.29 -20.68
CA CYS A 118 37.05 0.27 -19.33
C CYS A 118 36.04 1.41 -19.21
N PHE A 119 35.90 2.23 -20.27
CA PHE A 119 34.93 3.33 -20.25
C PHE A 119 33.48 2.82 -20.23
N LEU A 120 33.16 1.71 -20.90
CA LEU A 120 31.80 1.13 -20.87
C LEU A 120 31.45 0.66 -19.45
N ARG A 121 32.42 0.07 -18.74
CA ARG A 121 32.25 -0.34 -17.35
C ARG A 121 31.87 0.85 -16.46
N ILE A 122 32.56 1.99 -16.61
CA ILE A 122 32.24 3.22 -15.89
C ILE A 122 30.85 3.74 -16.28
N TRP A 123 30.58 3.89 -17.58
CA TRP A 123 29.35 4.47 -18.08
C TRP A 123 28.10 3.72 -17.62
N PHE A 124 28.06 2.40 -17.84
CA PHE A 124 26.92 1.61 -17.41
C PHE A 124 26.80 1.56 -15.89
N SER A 125 27.92 1.50 -15.16
CA SER A 125 27.89 1.53 -13.69
C SER A 125 27.32 2.85 -13.17
N TYR A 126 27.83 4.01 -13.56
CA TYR A 126 27.29 5.27 -13.04
C TYR A 126 25.87 5.55 -13.50
N CYS A 127 25.56 5.35 -14.78
CA CYS A 127 24.25 5.71 -15.31
C CYS A 127 23.16 4.77 -14.79
N LEU A 128 23.37 3.45 -14.86
CA LEU A 128 22.32 2.48 -14.52
C LEU A 128 22.28 2.18 -13.03
N LEU A 129 23.43 1.99 -12.37
CA LEU A 129 23.45 1.63 -10.95
C LEU A 129 22.90 2.74 -10.06
N THR A 130 23.20 4.01 -10.36
CA THR A 130 22.67 5.15 -9.60
C THR A 130 21.16 5.26 -9.76
N VAL A 131 20.63 5.11 -10.97
CA VAL A 131 19.16 5.10 -11.21
C VAL A 131 18.50 3.90 -10.52
N TYR A 132 19.15 2.74 -10.56
CA TYR A 132 18.69 1.53 -9.89
C TYR A 132 18.62 1.69 -8.37
N CYS A 133 19.69 2.15 -7.72
CA CYS A 133 19.72 2.38 -6.27
C CYS A 133 18.68 3.41 -5.85
N PHE A 134 18.57 4.52 -6.59
CA PHE A 134 17.54 5.52 -6.38
C PHE A 134 16.13 4.92 -6.48
N SER A 135 15.88 4.07 -7.48
CA SER A 135 14.57 3.44 -7.68
C SER A 135 14.22 2.48 -6.54
N LEU A 136 15.19 1.71 -6.04
CA LEU A 136 14.98 0.83 -4.90
C LEU A 136 14.71 1.62 -3.60
N SER A 137 15.43 2.71 -3.36
CA SER A 137 15.13 3.64 -2.25
C SER A 137 13.76 4.29 -2.38
N ALA A 138 13.42 4.83 -3.55
CA ALA A 138 12.14 5.47 -3.83
C ALA A 138 10.98 4.51 -3.60
N ARG A 139 11.15 3.23 -3.96
CA ARG A 139 10.18 2.17 -3.68
C ARG A 139 9.95 1.99 -2.18
N GLY A 140 11.03 1.89 -1.40
CA GLY A 140 10.93 1.74 0.05
C GLY A 140 10.30 2.96 0.73
N ILE A 141 10.67 4.16 0.29
CA ILE A 141 10.09 5.42 0.78
C ILE A 141 8.60 5.52 0.46
N ASN A 142 8.18 5.17 -0.77
CA ASN A 142 6.77 5.16 -1.16
C ASN A 142 5.96 4.15 -0.34
N TYR A 143 6.50 2.95 -0.11
CA TYR A 143 5.88 1.93 0.75
C TYR A 143 5.67 2.45 2.19
N LEU A 144 6.72 2.97 2.83
CA LEU A 144 6.65 3.51 4.19
C LEU A 144 5.69 4.70 4.29
N SER A 145 5.70 5.58 3.29
CA SER A 145 4.84 6.76 3.28
C SER A 145 3.37 6.37 3.17
N ARG A 146 3.03 5.39 2.33
CA ARG A 146 1.67 4.88 2.21
C ARG A 146 1.18 4.28 3.52
N ILE A 147 1.98 3.43 4.15
CA ILE A 147 1.63 2.81 5.43
C ILE A 147 1.44 3.86 6.51
N GLY A 148 2.38 4.78 6.63
CA GLY A 148 2.27 5.88 7.60
C GLY A 148 1.00 6.69 7.38
N THR A 149 0.67 7.05 6.13
CA THR A 149 -0.56 7.76 5.79
C THR A 149 -1.80 6.99 6.24
N ILE A 150 -1.83 5.67 6.05
CA ILE A 150 -2.98 4.83 6.44
C ILE A 150 -3.13 4.77 7.96
N VAL A 151 -2.05 4.52 8.68
CA VAL A 151 -2.05 4.49 10.16
C VAL A 151 -2.51 5.85 10.70
N TYR A 152 -1.94 6.95 10.21
CA TYR A 152 -2.30 8.29 10.67
C TYR A 152 -3.71 8.72 10.28
N LYS A 153 -4.25 8.24 9.15
CA LYS A 153 -5.67 8.44 8.81
C LYS A 153 -6.59 7.72 9.79
N SER A 154 -6.27 6.47 10.12
CA SER A 154 -7.02 5.70 11.12
C SER A 154 -6.99 6.39 12.48
N ASP A 155 -5.81 6.81 12.93
CA ASP A 155 -5.64 7.54 14.18
C ASP A 155 -6.44 8.85 14.15
N LEU A 156 -6.35 9.63 13.06
CA LEU A 156 -7.09 10.87 12.90
C LEU A 156 -8.61 10.65 12.95
N SER A 157 -9.12 9.57 12.36
CA SER A 157 -10.55 9.25 12.43
C SER A 157 -10.98 8.97 13.86
N SER A 158 -10.20 8.14 14.57
CA SER A 158 -10.50 7.83 15.97
C SER A 158 -10.54 9.10 16.83
N HIS A 159 -9.65 10.05 16.55
CA HIS A 159 -9.63 11.36 17.19
C HIS A 159 -10.87 12.20 16.87
N LEU A 160 -11.20 12.38 15.59
CA LEU A 160 -12.37 13.19 15.19
C LEU A 160 -13.68 12.67 15.78
N ASN A 161 -13.77 11.36 16.04
CA ASN A 161 -14.92 10.78 16.72
C ASN A 161 -14.93 11.11 18.21
N SER A 162 -13.78 11.09 18.89
CA SER A 162 -13.65 11.52 20.29
C SER A 162 -13.89 13.02 20.49
N GLU A 163 -13.48 13.89 19.55
CA GLU A 163 -13.68 15.35 19.67
C GLU A 163 -15.14 15.76 19.76
N ASN A 164 -15.99 15.07 18.98
CA ASN A 164 -17.43 15.33 18.97
C ASN A 164 -18.06 15.08 20.36
N ASN A 165 -17.41 14.30 21.22
CA ASN A 165 -17.87 14.04 22.59
C ASN A 165 -17.36 15.10 23.58
N SER A 166 -16.32 15.88 23.25
CA SER A 166 -15.66 16.82 24.16
C SER A 166 -15.93 18.30 23.87
N LEU A 167 -16.81 18.63 22.92
CA LEU A 167 -17.06 20.00 22.43
C LEU A 167 -17.50 21.03 23.49
N ASN A 168 -17.83 20.59 24.70
CA ASN A 168 -18.11 21.48 25.83
C ASN A 168 -16.86 22.17 26.41
N SER A 169 -15.64 21.74 26.08
CA SER A 169 -14.43 22.46 26.48
C SER A 169 -14.13 23.60 25.51
N LYS A 170 -14.31 24.86 25.93
CA LYS A 170 -13.90 26.04 25.15
C LYS A 170 -12.44 25.88 24.72
N PRO A 171 -12.11 26.01 23.43
CA PRO A 171 -10.73 25.91 22.97
C PRO A 171 -9.90 27.02 23.63
N SER A 172 -8.99 26.63 24.52
CA SER A 172 -8.00 27.56 25.05
C SER A 172 -7.09 27.95 23.90
N ALA A 173 -7.02 29.24 23.58
CA ALA A 173 -6.25 29.77 22.45
C ALA A 173 -4.72 29.74 22.70
N SER A 174 -4.21 28.79 23.48
CA SER A 174 -2.77 28.64 23.70
C SER A 174 -2.10 28.29 22.37
N LYS A 175 -1.00 29.00 22.05
CA LYS A 175 -0.16 28.65 20.91
C LYS A 175 0.35 27.22 21.12
N SER A 176 0.02 26.32 20.19
CA SER A 176 0.47 24.92 20.24
C SER A 176 1.99 24.83 20.40
N GLU A 177 2.45 24.11 21.43
CA GLU A 177 3.87 23.84 21.68
C GLU A 177 4.49 23.04 20.53
N PHE A 178 3.68 22.36 19.72
CA PHE A 178 4.16 21.63 18.55
C PHE A 178 4.75 22.56 17.48
N TYR A 179 4.15 23.73 17.23
CA TYR A 179 4.64 24.67 16.23
C TYR A 179 5.83 25.50 16.70
N SER A 180 6.06 25.60 18.02
CA SER A 180 7.27 26.25 18.56
C SER A 180 8.52 25.39 18.36
N LYS A 181 8.37 24.07 18.14
CA LYS A 181 9.48 23.14 17.86
C LYS A 181 10.08 23.40 16.47
N SER A 182 11.41 23.28 16.40
CA SER A 182 12.14 23.42 15.13
C SER A 182 11.63 22.42 14.08
N VAL A 183 11.71 22.81 12.81
CA VAL A 183 11.27 21.96 11.68
C VAL A 183 12.00 20.60 11.70
N PHE A 184 13.31 20.61 12.01
CA PHE A 184 14.11 19.39 12.12
C PHE A 184 13.61 18.46 13.22
N THR A 185 13.29 18.99 14.42
CA THR A 185 12.74 18.20 15.52
C THR A 185 11.41 17.56 15.13
N ARG A 186 10.56 18.28 14.39
CA ARG A 186 9.28 17.74 13.89
C ARG A 186 9.47 16.59 12.91
N TYR A 187 10.40 16.69 11.96
CA TYR A 187 10.72 15.59 11.06
C TYR A 187 11.40 14.42 11.76
N PHE A 188 12.27 14.67 12.73
CA PHE A 188 12.89 13.62 13.51
C PHE A 188 11.87 12.83 14.34
N ARG A 189 10.84 13.52 14.88
CA ARG A 189 9.69 12.87 15.52
C ARG A 189 8.91 11.97 14.57
N LEU A 190 8.70 12.42 13.33
CA LEU A 190 8.07 11.62 12.27
C LEU A 190 8.90 10.37 11.94
N LEU A 191 10.21 10.54 11.72
CA LEU A 191 11.12 9.44 11.33
C LEU A 191 11.27 8.38 12.41
N LEU A 192 11.36 8.79 13.69
CA LEU A 192 11.47 7.87 14.82
C LEU A 192 10.12 7.36 15.34
N ASN A 193 9.00 7.77 14.73
CA ASN A 193 7.65 7.47 15.19
C ASN A 193 7.47 7.68 16.71
N LYS A 194 7.89 8.85 17.23
CA LYS A 194 7.80 9.13 18.68
C LYS A 194 6.33 9.12 19.16
N PRO A 195 6.04 8.75 20.41
CA PRO A 195 4.70 8.80 20.96
C PRO A 195 4.16 10.23 20.95
N TYR A 196 2.83 10.34 20.78
CA TYR A 196 2.10 11.60 20.75
C TYR A 196 2.13 12.31 22.11
N PRO A 197 2.00 13.65 22.13
CA PRO A 197 1.74 14.39 23.36
C PRO A 197 0.40 13.93 23.97
N LEU A 198 0.28 14.10 25.29
CA LEU A 198 -0.95 13.80 26.04
C LEU A 198 -2.06 14.81 25.74
N ASP A 199 -1.71 16.05 25.39
CA ASP A 199 -2.69 17.07 25.00
C ASP A 199 -3.38 16.71 23.69
N TYR A 200 -4.71 16.78 23.70
CA TYR A 200 -5.56 16.36 22.61
C TYR A 200 -5.35 17.21 21.35
N ASN A 201 -5.29 18.54 21.51
CA ASN A 201 -5.12 19.47 20.40
C ASN A 201 -3.72 19.34 19.77
N GLU A 202 -2.69 19.20 20.60
CA GLU A 202 -1.34 18.94 20.10
C GLU A 202 -1.22 17.61 19.37
N LYS A 203 -1.89 16.56 19.85
CA LYS A 203 -1.91 15.26 19.17
C LYS A 203 -2.53 15.37 17.78
N ARG A 204 -3.67 16.06 17.66
CA ARG A 204 -4.32 16.31 16.36
C ARG A 204 -3.41 17.09 15.40
N ILE A 205 -2.80 18.17 15.87
CA ILE A 205 -1.88 19.00 15.06
C ILE A 205 -0.67 18.16 14.61
N GLU A 206 -0.10 17.33 15.49
CA GLU A 206 1.01 16.45 15.13
C GLU A 206 0.58 15.41 14.08
N ILE A 207 -0.60 14.80 14.20
CA ILE A 207 -1.13 13.84 13.22
C ILE A 207 -1.33 14.52 11.85
N GLU A 208 -1.96 15.70 11.80
CA GLU A 208 -2.16 16.46 10.57
C GLU A 208 -0.81 16.84 9.92
N PHE A 209 0.19 17.24 10.72
CA PHE A 209 1.54 17.51 10.23
C PHE A 209 2.18 16.26 9.61
N ARG A 210 2.09 15.11 10.30
CA ARG A 210 2.65 13.84 9.81
C ARG A 210 1.98 13.40 8.51
N LEU A 211 0.66 13.50 8.45
CA LEU A 211 -0.13 13.17 7.25
C LEU A 211 0.25 14.06 6.07
N ASN A 212 0.29 15.38 6.26
CA ASN A 212 0.68 16.33 5.22
C ASN A 212 2.12 16.08 4.73
N SER A 213 3.03 15.80 5.66
CA SER A 213 4.42 15.50 5.32
C SER A 213 4.56 14.22 4.48
N LEU A 214 3.84 13.15 4.85
CA LEU A 214 3.85 11.91 4.08
C LEU A 214 3.15 12.05 2.73
N ASN A 215 2.05 12.79 2.64
CA ASN A 215 1.39 13.06 1.36
C ASN A 215 2.31 13.81 0.39
N LYS A 216 3.10 14.78 0.87
CA LYS A 216 4.14 15.43 0.04
C LYS A 216 5.19 14.44 -0.47
N VAL A 217 5.60 13.48 0.35
CA VAL A 217 6.54 12.43 -0.08
C VAL A 217 5.89 11.50 -1.11
N ILE A 218 4.61 11.15 -0.95
CA ILE A 218 3.84 10.40 -1.93
C ILE A 218 3.72 11.18 -3.25
N ASP A 219 3.51 12.49 -3.19
CA ASP A 219 3.47 13.34 -4.38
C ASP A 219 4.83 13.43 -5.09
N ILE A 220 5.93 13.48 -4.34
CA ILE A 220 7.30 13.42 -4.91
C ILE A 220 7.55 12.07 -5.58
N THR A 221 7.09 10.98 -4.96
CA THR A 221 7.22 9.61 -5.50
C THR A 221 6.15 9.24 -6.53
N ARG A 222 5.26 10.17 -6.86
CA ARG A 222 4.24 9.99 -7.89
C ARG A 222 4.89 9.78 -9.25
N ASP A 223 4.25 8.94 -10.07
CA ASP A 223 4.73 8.46 -11.36
C ASP A 223 5.50 9.49 -12.21
N ARG A 224 4.92 10.68 -12.43
CA ARG A 224 5.56 11.76 -13.22
C ARG A 224 6.82 12.30 -12.57
N ASN A 225 6.76 12.61 -11.28
CA ASN A 225 7.86 13.23 -10.55
C ASN A 225 8.99 12.22 -10.34
N TYR A 226 8.66 10.96 -10.06
CA TYR A 226 9.62 9.86 -9.99
C TYR A 226 10.40 9.69 -11.31
N LEU A 227 9.74 9.72 -12.46
CA LEU A 227 10.42 9.61 -13.77
C LEU A 227 11.35 10.80 -14.04
N ILE A 228 10.94 12.02 -13.66
CA ILE A 228 11.79 13.22 -13.76
C ILE A 228 13.03 13.05 -12.86
N CYS A 229 12.87 12.59 -11.62
CA CYS A 229 14.00 12.32 -10.74
C CYS A 229 14.93 11.24 -11.31
N CYS A 230 14.40 10.17 -11.90
CA CYS A 230 15.23 9.15 -12.55
C CYS A 230 16.05 9.72 -13.71
N LEU A 231 15.44 10.58 -14.54
CA LEU A 231 16.14 11.27 -15.63
C LEU A 231 17.25 12.18 -15.10
N ILE A 232 17.00 12.94 -14.03
CA ILE A 232 18.02 13.78 -13.38
C ILE A 232 19.18 12.90 -12.87
N MET A 233 18.88 11.80 -12.16
CA MET A 233 19.92 10.88 -11.68
C MET A 233 20.73 10.26 -12.82
N PHE A 234 20.08 9.93 -13.94
CA PHE A 234 20.75 9.44 -15.14
C PHE A 234 21.69 10.48 -15.75
N ILE A 235 21.24 11.74 -15.90
CA ILE A 235 22.06 12.84 -16.42
C ILE A 235 23.25 13.11 -15.51
N VAL A 236 23.06 13.10 -14.18
CA VAL A 236 24.16 13.25 -13.21
C VAL A 236 25.17 12.10 -13.36
N GLY A 237 24.70 10.86 -13.44
CA GLY A 237 25.56 9.69 -13.66
C GLY A 237 26.33 9.76 -15.00
N ALA A 238 25.68 10.22 -16.06
CA ALA A 238 26.30 10.42 -17.36
C ALA A 238 27.34 11.55 -17.34
N GLY A 239 27.06 12.66 -16.66
CA GLY A 239 28.00 13.76 -16.50
C GLY A 239 29.26 13.36 -15.73
N ILE A 240 29.10 12.59 -14.64
CA ILE A 240 30.22 12.02 -13.89
C ILE A 240 31.03 11.06 -14.77
N SER A 241 30.36 10.18 -15.52
CA SER A 241 31.00 9.24 -16.45
C SER A 241 31.81 9.96 -17.54
N ALA A 242 31.25 11.02 -18.11
CA ALA A 242 31.90 11.83 -19.12
C ALA A 242 33.14 12.55 -18.57
N ALA A 243 33.09 13.03 -17.32
CA ALA A 243 34.25 13.62 -16.67
C ALA A 243 35.42 12.62 -16.53
N PHE A 244 35.11 11.34 -16.29
CA PHE A 244 36.13 10.29 -16.15
C PHE A 244 36.74 9.81 -17.47
N ILE A 245 36.19 10.15 -18.64
CA ILE A 245 36.82 9.85 -19.94
C ILE A 245 38.21 10.51 -20.07
N LYS A 246 38.45 11.62 -19.37
CA LYS A 246 39.74 12.31 -19.38
C LYS A 246 40.87 11.55 -18.67
N TYR A 247 40.55 10.49 -17.92
CA TYR A 247 41.56 9.69 -17.24
C TYR A 247 42.22 8.72 -18.23
N PRO A 248 43.56 8.59 -18.23
CA PRO A 248 44.29 7.83 -19.25
C PRO A 248 43.91 6.34 -19.32
N GLY A 249 43.39 5.75 -18.24
CA GLY A 249 42.89 4.37 -18.23
C GLY A 249 41.48 4.18 -18.78
N TYR A 250 40.76 5.26 -19.10
CA TYR A 250 39.33 5.27 -19.46
C TYR A 250 39.04 6.10 -20.72
N THR A 251 40.06 6.39 -21.53
CA THR A 251 39.91 7.12 -22.79
C THR A 251 39.12 6.29 -23.82
N VAL A 252 38.31 6.97 -24.63
CA VAL A 252 37.54 6.35 -25.73
C VAL A 252 38.41 6.15 -26.97
N SER A 253 39.35 7.07 -27.23
CA SER A 253 40.24 7.04 -28.38
C SER A 253 41.66 7.45 -27.95
N PRO A 254 42.64 6.53 -27.91
CA PRO A 254 42.48 5.08 -28.12
C PRO A 254 41.66 4.42 -27.00
N MET A 255 40.93 3.35 -27.34
CA MET A 255 40.13 2.60 -26.37
C MET A 255 41.07 1.83 -25.42
N SER A 256 40.97 2.12 -24.13
CA SER A 256 41.74 1.40 -23.10
C SER A 256 41.04 0.12 -22.66
N TYR A 257 41.81 -0.97 -22.61
CA TYR A 257 41.42 -2.27 -22.04
C TYR A 257 42.15 -2.58 -20.73
N ASP A 258 43.12 -1.74 -20.34
CA ASP A 258 43.90 -1.92 -19.12
C ASP A 258 43.19 -1.28 -17.93
N CYS A 259 42.14 -1.94 -17.46
CA CYS A 259 41.39 -1.46 -16.31
C CYS A 259 42.17 -1.82 -15.05
N ARG A 260 42.72 -0.81 -14.35
CA ARG A 260 43.39 -1.03 -13.06
C ARG A 260 42.50 -1.84 -12.12
N THR A 261 42.99 -2.99 -11.70
CA THR A 261 42.34 -3.82 -10.67
C THR A 261 42.32 -3.08 -9.33
N GLY A 262 41.27 -3.28 -8.54
CA GLY A 262 41.10 -2.62 -7.25
C GLY A 262 40.37 -1.28 -7.29
N ILE A 263 40.34 -0.60 -6.14
CA ILE A 263 39.68 0.70 -5.99
C ILE A 263 40.55 1.78 -6.67
N SER A 264 40.27 2.06 -7.93
CA SER A 264 40.86 3.19 -8.66
C SER A 264 40.14 4.50 -8.34
N GLY A 265 40.83 5.63 -8.51
CA GLY A 265 40.30 6.97 -8.24
C GLY A 265 38.88 7.20 -8.79
N PRO A 266 38.60 6.88 -10.07
CA PRO A 266 37.26 6.98 -10.62
C PRO A 266 36.23 6.13 -9.87
N LEU A 267 36.54 4.88 -9.52
CA LEU A 267 35.61 3.99 -8.83
C LEU A 267 35.29 4.44 -7.39
N ILE A 268 36.15 5.24 -6.74
CA ILE A 268 35.88 5.73 -5.37
C ILE A 268 34.56 6.47 -5.31
N LEU A 269 34.29 7.38 -6.24
CA LEU A 269 33.05 8.16 -6.25
C LEU A 269 31.82 7.26 -6.45
N LEU A 270 31.93 6.23 -7.29
CA LEU A 270 30.86 5.26 -7.48
C LEU A 270 30.54 4.51 -6.17
N TYR A 271 31.58 4.04 -5.48
CA TYR A 271 31.42 3.36 -4.20
C TYR A 271 30.84 4.28 -3.12
N VAL A 272 31.27 5.55 -3.06
CA VAL A 272 30.67 6.53 -2.14
C VAL A 272 29.17 6.68 -2.39
N ILE A 273 28.74 6.82 -3.64
CA ILE A 273 27.31 6.90 -3.99
C ILE A 273 26.58 5.61 -3.59
N LEU A 274 27.17 4.44 -3.86
CA LEU A 274 26.59 3.15 -3.47
C LEU A 274 26.42 3.01 -1.96
N TYR A 275 27.47 3.27 -1.19
CA TYR A 275 27.44 3.17 0.27
C TYR A 275 26.49 4.20 0.90
N PHE A 276 26.32 5.37 0.29
CA PHE A 276 25.29 6.33 0.70
C PHE A 276 23.89 5.72 0.56
N PHE A 277 23.56 5.09 -0.57
CA PHE A 277 22.26 4.40 -0.73
C PHE A 277 22.11 3.20 0.21
N LEU A 278 23.17 2.43 0.47
CA LEU A 278 23.13 1.36 1.46
C LEU A 278 22.83 1.87 2.87
N LEU A 279 23.41 3.02 3.25
CA LEU A 279 23.11 3.66 4.53
C LEU A 279 21.64 4.09 4.61
N LEU A 280 21.04 4.54 3.49
CA LEU A 280 19.60 4.83 3.40
C LEU A 280 18.72 3.57 3.48
N PHE A 281 19.21 2.38 3.08
CA PHE A 281 18.44 1.14 3.19
C PHE A 281 18.22 0.73 4.65
N ILE A 282 19.18 0.98 5.54
CA ILE A 282 19.09 0.60 6.96
C ILE A 282 17.82 1.15 7.63
N PRO A 283 17.55 2.46 7.67
CA PRO A 283 16.34 2.99 8.30
C PRO A 283 15.07 2.50 7.59
N ILE A 284 15.11 2.31 6.26
CA ILE A 284 13.96 1.80 5.51
C ILE A 284 13.62 0.36 5.94
N ILE A 285 14.63 -0.50 6.06
CA ILE A 285 14.48 -1.88 6.51
C ILE A 285 13.92 -1.93 7.94
N VAL A 286 14.51 -1.15 8.86
CA VAL A 286 14.08 -1.11 10.27
C VAL A 286 12.62 -0.66 10.38
N MET A 287 12.25 0.42 9.70
CA MET A 287 10.85 0.89 9.71
C MET A 287 9.89 -0.09 9.06
N SER A 288 10.36 -0.84 8.04
CA SER A 288 9.54 -1.86 7.39
C SER A 288 9.20 -3.01 8.34
N PHE A 289 10.08 -3.40 9.27
CA PHE A 289 9.80 -4.48 10.24
C PHE A 289 8.63 -4.19 11.18
N ILE A 290 8.35 -2.91 11.46
CA ILE A 290 7.29 -2.50 12.40
C ILE A 290 5.89 -2.70 11.79
N SER A 291 5.77 -2.50 10.48
CA SER A 291 4.47 -2.57 9.77
C SER A 291 4.03 -4.00 9.47
N LYS A 292 2.73 -4.32 9.57
CA LYS A 292 2.16 -5.55 8.99
C LYS A 292 1.63 -5.26 7.60
N ASP A 293 1.80 -6.21 6.67
CA ASP A 293 1.40 -6.05 5.27
C ASP A 293 0.88 -7.37 4.73
N ALA A 294 -0.37 -7.39 4.27
CA ALA A 294 -1.00 -8.56 3.69
C ALA A 294 -0.54 -8.87 2.26
N TYR A 295 0.05 -7.90 1.56
CA TYR A 295 0.47 -8.06 0.16
C TYR A 295 1.88 -8.65 0.02
N GLY A 296 2.65 -8.70 1.11
CA GLY A 296 4.02 -9.24 1.13
C GLY A 296 5.07 -8.30 0.53
N ILE A 297 4.72 -7.04 0.27
CA ILE A 297 5.61 -5.97 -0.18
C ILE A 297 6.72 -5.75 0.86
N ARG A 298 6.35 -5.78 2.15
CA ARG A 298 7.28 -5.68 3.28
C ARG A 298 8.45 -6.67 3.17
N LEU A 299 8.10 -7.95 3.05
CA LEU A 299 9.08 -9.05 3.04
C LEU A 299 9.97 -8.95 1.80
N GLU A 300 9.35 -8.68 0.65
CA GLU A 300 10.06 -8.43 -0.60
C GLU A 300 11.09 -7.29 -0.48
N LEU A 301 10.68 -6.16 0.10
CA LEU A 301 11.55 -4.99 0.26
C LEU A 301 12.73 -5.29 1.20
N ILE A 302 12.46 -5.91 2.33
CA ILE A 302 13.50 -6.31 3.31
C ILE A 302 14.50 -7.26 2.66
N LEU A 303 14.01 -8.32 2.00
CA LEU A 303 14.87 -9.31 1.33
C LEU A 303 15.71 -8.68 0.22
N THR A 304 15.11 -7.88 -0.65
CA THR A 304 15.83 -7.25 -1.78
C THR A 304 16.89 -6.26 -1.31
N MET A 305 16.57 -5.38 -0.36
CA MET A 305 17.53 -4.40 0.17
C MET A 305 18.67 -5.06 0.96
N THR A 306 18.35 -6.08 1.77
CA THR A 306 19.35 -6.82 2.57
C THR A 306 20.29 -7.59 1.65
N PHE A 307 19.75 -8.31 0.67
CA PHE A 307 20.56 -9.08 -0.28
C PHE A 307 21.44 -8.17 -1.14
N THR A 308 20.91 -7.02 -1.57
CA THR A 308 21.69 -6.00 -2.30
C THR A 308 22.82 -5.44 -1.45
N ALA A 309 22.57 -5.12 -0.17
CA ALA A 309 23.60 -4.63 0.74
C ALA A 309 24.73 -5.65 0.92
N VAL A 310 24.39 -6.92 1.17
CA VAL A 310 25.37 -8.01 1.30
C VAL A 310 26.16 -8.20 0.00
N ALA A 311 25.48 -8.21 -1.16
CA ALA A 311 26.12 -8.39 -2.46
C ALA A 311 27.08 -7.24 -2.81
N VAL A 312 26.72 -5.99 -2.49
CA VAL A 312 27.59 -4.81 -2.73
C VAL A 312 28.81 -4.82 -1.80
N VAL A 313 28.65 -5.21 -0.54
CA VAL A 313 29.79 -5.38 0.38
C VAL A 313 30.70 -6.54 -0.08
N ALA A 314 30.12 -7.66 -0.54
CA ALA A 314 30.91 -8.76 -1.08
C ALA A 314 31.66 -8.34 -2.35
N LEU A 315 31.02 -7.59 -3.26
CA LEU A 315 31.64 -7.01 -4.45
C LEU A 315 32.87 -6.16 -4.10
N THR A 316 32.74 -5.25 -3.13
CA THR A 316 33.81 -4.32 -2.75
C THR A 316 34.98 -5.04 -2.09
N VAL A 317 34.69 -5.94 -1.13
CA VAL A 317 35.70 -6.76 -0.46
C VAL A 317 36.43 -7.64 -1.48
N TYR A 318 35.70 -8.34 -2.34
CA TYR A 318 36.31 -9.21 -3.34
C TYR A 318 37.19 -8.42 -4.32
N ASN A 319 36.71 -7.29 -4.86
CA ASN A 319 37.52 -6.48 -5.78
C ASN A 319 38.75 -5.85 -5.12
N GLN A 320 38.74 -5.65 -3.79
CA GLN A 320 39.86 -5.09 -3.05
C GLN A 320 40.94 -6.13 -2.72
N TYR A 321 40.55 -7.36 -2.41
CA TYR A 321 41.46 -8.41 -1.91
C TYR A 321 41.80 -9.50 -2.93
N ALA A 322 41.02 -9.68 -3.98
CA ALA A 322 41.32 -10.68 -5.01
C ALA A 322 42.59 -10.33 -5.78
N SER A 323 43.44 -11.32 -6.02
CA SER A 323 44.64 -11.15 -6.86
C SER A 323 44.26 -10.81 -8.30
N SER A 324 45.14 -10.13 -9.04
CA SER A 324 44.91 -9.81 -10.45
C SER A 324 44.68 -11.05 -11.32
N SER A 325 45.32 -12.17 -10.99
CA SER A 325 45.05 -13.47 -11.65
C SER A 325 43.62 -13.94 -11.41
N THR A 326 43.13 -13.89 -10.17
CA THR A 326 41.77 -14.28 -9.80
C THR A 326 40.72 -13.35 -10.45
N LEU A 327 40.99 -12.05 -10.49
CA LEU A 327 40.13 -11.04 -11.13
C LEU A 327 40.00 -11.23 -12.64
N THR A 328 40.97 -11.89 -13.28
CA THR A 328 40.89 -12.26 -14.71
C THR A 328 39.86 -13.36 -14.94
N TYR A 329 39.72 -14.29 -13.98
CA TYR A 329 38.74 -15.37 -14.04
C TYR A 329 37.33 -14.92 -13.66
N ALA A 330 37.18 -14.17 -12.58
CA ALA A 330 35.89 -13.64 -12.14
C ALA A 330 36.08 -12.32 -11.41
N THR A 331 35.33 -11.29 -11.77
CA THR A 331 35.28 -10.05 -10.97
C THR A 331 34.22 -10.18 -9.88
N GLY A 332 34.18 -9.22 -8.95
CA GLY A 332 33.19 -9.24 -7.86
C GLY A 332 31.73 -9.11 -8.36
N TYR A 333 31.49 -8.86 -9.65
CA TYR A 333 30.12 -8.87 -10.20
C TYR A 333 29.42 -10.22 -10.05
N ILE A 334 30.16 -11.32 -9.86
CA ILE A 334 29.60 -12.63 -9.54
C ILE A 334 28.68 -12.62 -8.30
N PHE A 335 28.87 -11.70 -7.35
CA PHE A 335 28.01 -11.55 -6.17
C PHE A 335 26.76 -10.72 -6.45
N VAL A 336 26.82 -9.76 -7.37
CA VAL A 336 25.71 -8.84 -7.66
C VAL A 336 24.78 -9.39 -8.73
N VAL A 337 25.29 -10.18 -9.68
CA VAL A 337 24.49 -10.83 -10.72
C VAL A 337 23.31 -11.62 -10.12
N PRO A 338 23.53 -12.56 -9.16
CA PRO A 338 22.42 -13.26 -8.50
C PRO A 338 21.47 -12.33 -7.74
N ALA A 339 21.96 -11.20 -7.20
CA ALA A 339 21.14 -10.23 -6.47
C ALA A 339 20.10 -9.56 -7.37
N LEU A 340 20.54 -9.10 -8.53
CA LEU A 340 19.66 -8.48 -9.51
C LEU A 340 18.68 -9.49 -10.12
N MET A 341 19.14 -10.73 -10.33
CA MET A 341 18.27 -11.81 -10.79
C MET A 341 17.17 -12.12 -9.77
N LEU A 342 17.55 -12.31 -8.50
CA LEU A 342 16.63 -12.58 -7.41
C LEU A 342 15.64 -11.42 -7.19
N GLN A 343 16.10 -10.19 -7.37
CA GLN A 343 15.21 -9.04 -7.32
C GLN A 343 14.18 -9.05 -8.44
N HIS A 344 14.53 -9.36 -9.69
CA HIS A 344 13.53 -9.51 -10.76
C HIS A 344 12.49 -10.56 -10.39
N VAL A 345 12.92 -11.67 -9.77
CA VAL A 345 12.01 -12.70 -9.26
C VAL A 345 11.05 -12.13 -8.21
N PHE A 346 11.54 -11.34 -7.26
CA PHE A 346 10.69 -10.73 -6.24
C PHE A 346 9.74 -9.65 -6.78
N ILE A 347 10.22 -8.78 -7.68
CA ILE A 347 9.48 -7.63 -8.21
C ILE A 347 8.41 -8.04 -9.22
N VAL A 348 8.74 -8.99 -10.10
CA VAL A 348 7.92 -9.31 -11.28
C VAL A 348 7.35 -10.71 -11.20
N VAL A 349 8.19 -11.72 -10.93
CA VAL A 349 7.79 -13.13 -11.07
C VAL A 349 6.86 -13.57 -9.95
N LEU A 350 7.16 -13.26 -8.70
CA LEU A 350 6.30 -13.64 -7.57
C LEU A 350 4.90 -13.00 -7.63
N PRO A 351 4.75 -11.69 -7.89
CA PRO A 351 3.44 -11.08 -8.07
C PRO A 351 2.67 -11.68 -9.23
N LEU A 352 3.33 -11.90 -10.37
CA LEU A 352 2.71 -12.55 -11.52
C LEU A 352 2.19 -13.94 -11.15
N PHE A 353 2.99 -14.76 -10.47
CA PHE A 353 2.59 -16.10 -10.05
C PHE A 353 1.41 -16.06 -9.07
N LYS A 354 1.41 -15.11 -8.13
CA LYS A 354 0.31 -14.90 -7.18
C LYS A 354 -0.98 -14.57 -7.91
N ILE A 355 -0.97 -13.62 -8.84
CA ILE A 355 -2.16 -13.22 -9.62
C ILE A 355 -2.68 -14.38 -10.47
N ILE A 356 -1.80 -15.13 -11.15
CA ILE A 356 -2.21 -16.29 -11.96
C ILE A 356 -2.87 -17.35 -11.07
N PHE A 357 -2.28 -17.63 -9.91
CA PHE A 357 -2.81 -18.63 -8.98
C PHE A 357 -4.14 -18.20 -8.36
N GLU A 358 -4.26 -16.94 -7.96
CA GLU A 358 -5.51 -16.37 -7.43
C GLU A 358 -6.61 -16.38 -8.50
N ASN A 359 -6.31 -16.01 -9.75
CA ASN A 359 -7.26 -16.09 -10.86
C ASN A 359 -7.70 -17.52 -11.14
N LYS A 360 -6.79 -18.50 -11.06
CA LYS A 360 -7.13 -19.92 -11.25
C LYS A 360 -8.06 -20.41 -10.14
N ASN A 361 -7.78 -20.04 -8.89
CA ASN A 361 -8.63 -20.40 -7.77
C ASN A 361 -9.98 -19.69 -7.83
N TYR A 362 -10.01 -18.43 -8.24
CA TYR A 362 -11.23 -17.66 -8.40
C TYR A 362 -12.12 -18.24 -9.50
N LYS A 363 -11.56 -18.64 -10.65
CA LYS A 363 -12.31 -19.35 -11.71
C LYS A 363 -12.86 -20.70 -11.21
N LYS A 364 -12.08 -21.44 -10.42
CA LYS A 364 -12.54 -22.69 -9.82
C LYS A 364 -13.70 -22.47 -8.84
N LEU A 365 -13.64 -21.41 -8.03
CA LEU A 365 -14.68 -21.06 -7.07
C LEU A 365 -15.95 -20.52 -7.74
N ASN A 366 -15.81 -19.69 -8.78
CA ASN A 366 -16.96 -19.12 -9.50
C ASN A 366 -17.76 -20.16 -10.29
N ASN A 367 -17.15 -21.26 -10.73
CA ASN A 367 -17.91 -22.34 -11.35
C ASN A 367 -18.88 -23.03 -10.37
N SER A 368 -18.75 -22.77 -9.07
CA SER A 368 -19.66 -23.25 -8.05
C SER A 368 -20.44 -22.09 -7.42
N ASN A 369 -21.51 -21.64 -8.10
CA ASN A 369 -22.39 -20.56 -7.62
C ASN A 369 -22.86 -20.74 -6.17
N VAL A 370 -23.00 -21.99 -5.72
CA VAL A 370 -23.40 -22.35 -4.34
C VAL A 370 -22.40 -21.89 -3.28
N PHE A 371 -21.10 -21.90 -3.57
CA PHE A 371 -20.08 -21.45 -2.60
C PHE A 371 -19.99 -19.92 -2.49
N ASN A 372 -20.36 -19.19 -3.55
CA ASN A 372 -20.32 -17.73 -3.53
C ASN A 372 -21.46 -17.15 -2.69
N SER A 373 -22.67 -17.73 -2.77
CA SER A 373 -23.78 -17.30 -1.93
C SER A 373 -23.49 -17.57 -0.45
N SER A 374 -22.99 -18.76 -0.11
CA SER A 374 -22.66 -19.10 1.28
C SER A 374 -21.54 -18.21 1.84
N ARG A 375 -20.54 -17.85 1.02
CA ARG A 375 -19.44 -16.99 1.45
C ARG A 375 -19.88 -15.54 1.66
N ARG A 376 -20.79 -15.03 0.81
CA ARG A 376 -21.35 -13.70 0.99
C ARG A 376 -22.22 -13.63 2.24
N GLU A 377 -23.03 -14.66 2.48
CA GLU A 377 -23.83 -14.78 3.70
C GLU A 377 -22.96 -14.85 4.97
N GLN A 378 -21.83 -15.57 4.93
CA GLN A 378 -20.85 -15.56 6.02
C GLN A 378 -20.25 -14.17 6.26
N PHE A 379 -19.97 -13.42 5.20
CA PHE A 379 -19.48 -12.04 5.33
C PHE A 379 -20.54 -11.13 5.95
N ASP A 380 -21.78 -11.20 5.47
CA ASP A 380 -22.89 -10.40 5.98
C ASP A 380 -23.21 -10.77 7.44
N SER A 381 -23.16 -12.06 7.79
CA SER A 381 -23.28 -12.54 9.17
C SER A 381 -22.15 -12.03 10.06
N LEU A 382 -20.91 -12.01 9.55
CA LEU A 382 -19.75 -11.52 10.29
C LEU A 382 -19.85 -10.01 10.59
N LEU A 383 -20.50 -9.23 9.73
CA LEU A 383 -20.74 -7.80 9.97
C LEU A 383 -21.76 -7.54 11.08
N ALA A 384 -22.65 -8.50 11.37
CA ALA A 384 -23.60 -8.40 12.47
C ALA A 384 -22.99 -8.79 13.83
N TYR A 385 -21.77 -9.34 13.87
CA TYR A 385 -21.09 -9.69 15.13
C TYR A 385 -19.97 -8.70 15.45
N PRO A 386 -19.96 -8.04 16.64
CA PRO A 386 -18.94 -7.06 17.01
C PRO A 386 -17.50 -7.61 16.94
N ALA A 387 -17.28 -8.84 17.43
CA ALA A 387 -15.99 -9.51 17.36
C ALA A 387 -15.55 -9.79 15.91
N GLY A 388 -16.51 -10.14 15.04
CA GLY A 388 -16.29 -10.32 13.61
C GLY A 388 -15.88 -9.01 12.94
N PHE A 389 -16.61 -7.95 13.22
CA PHE A 389 -16.34 -6.60 12.73
C PHE A 389 -14.98 -6.07 13.21
N SER A 390 -14.59 -6.33 14.45
CA SER A 390 -13.27 -5.97 14.99
C SER A 390 -12.11 -6.66 14.24
N ARG A 391 -12.28 -7.95 13.91
CA ARG A 391 -11.32 -8.69 13.07
C ARG A 391 -11.28 -8.15 11.64
N LEU A 392 -12.42 -7.76 11.08
CA LEU A 392 -12.48 -7.13 9.76
C LEU A 392 -11.75 -5.78 9.77
N ASN A 393 -11.89 -5.00 10.84
CA ASN A 393 -11.16 -3.75 11.04
C ASN A 393 -9.64 -3.98 11.07
N GLN A 394 -9.18 -5.00 11.81
CA GLN A 394 -7.76 -5.36 11.83
C GLN A 394 -7.27 -5.78 10.44
N ALA A 395 -8.03 -6.60 9.73
CA ALA A 395 -7.69 -6.98 8.37
C ALA A 395 -7.68 -5.77 7.42
N ALA A 396 -8.60 -4.81 7.56
CA ALA A 396 -8.63 -3.60 6.76
C ALA A 396 -7.39 -2.72 6.95
N LEU A 397 -6.85 -2.66 8.18
CA LEU A 397 -5.57 -2.02 8.47
C LEU A 397 -4.41 -2.71 7.75
N GLU A 398 -4.39 -4.05 7.74
CA GLU A 398 -3.37 -4.85 7.05
C GLU A 398 -3.49 -4.79 5.52
N THR A 399 -4.70 -4.51 5.00
CA THR A 399 -4.98 -4.39 3.56
C THR A 399 -5.00 -2.96 3.05
N PHE A 400 -4.60 -1.99 3.88
CA PHE A 400 -4.47 -0.59 3.47
C PHE A 400 -5.80 0.08 3.06
N CYS A 401 -6.89 -0.24 3.77
CA CYS A 401 -8.22 0.35 3.52
C CYS A 401 -9.08 0.54 4.79
N PRO A 402 -8.55 1.06 5.92
CA PRO A 402 -9.32 1.27 7.14
C PRO A 402 -10.50 2.24 6.94
N GLU A 403 -10.41 3.17 5.98
CA GLU A 403 -11.47 4.12 5.65
C GLU A 403 -12.79 3.44 5.28
N ASN A 404 -12.74 2.24 4.69
CA ASN A 404 -13.95 1.50 4.32
C ASN A 404 -14.68 0.95 5.56
N VAL A 405 -13.94 0.46 6.56
CA VAL A 405 -14.55 -0.03 7.81
C VAL A 405 -15.07 1.13 8.64
N GLU A 406 -14.34 2.25 8.65
CA GLU A 406 -14.76 3.45 9.33
C GLU A 406 -16.02 4.08 8.69
N PHE A 407 -16.12 4.05 7.35
CA PHE A 407 -17.35 4.42 6.65
C PHE A 407 -18.55 3.59 7.13
N LEU A 408 -18.37 2.28 7.33
CA LEU A 408 -19.45 1.40 7.82
C LEU A 408 -19.89 1.75 9.25
N LYS A 409 -18.94 2.07 10.14
CA LYS A 409 -19.24 2.51 11.52
C LYS A 409 -20.05 3.80 11.52
N ASP A 410 -19.58 4.82 10.80
CA ASP A 410 -20.26 6.11 10.71
C ASP A 410 -21.60 6.01 9.99
N TYR A 411 -21.75 5.08 9.05
CA TYR A 411 -23.03 4.81 8.40
C TYR A 411 -24.03 4.20 9.40
N GLN A 412 -23.59 3.28 10.27
CA GLN A 412 -24.44 2.78 11.37
C GLN A 412 -24.82 3.91 12.33
N LEU A 413 -23.87 4.78 12.67
CA LEU A 413 -24.14 5.93 13.54
C LEU A 413 -25.15 6.89 12.91
N LEU A 414 -24.99 7.23 11.64
CA LEU A 414 -25.95 8.06 10.90
C LEU A 414 -27.34 7.40 10.88
N LYS A 415 -27.40 6.09 10.65
CA LYS A 415 -28.64 5.30 10.68
C LYS A 415 -29.33 5.37 12.04
N TYR A 416 -28.57 5.26 13.13
CA TYR A 416 -29.06 5.43 14.49
C TYR A 416 -29.60 6.83 14.73
N CYS A 417 -28.84 7.87 14.41
CA CYS A 417 -29.26 9.27 14.58
C CYS A 417 -30.61 9.54 13.90
N ILE A 418 -30.81 9.00 12.69
CA ILE A 418 -32.06 9.16 11.93
C ILE A 418 -33.21 8.42 12.61
N CYS A 419 -33.03 7.15 12.97
CA CYS A 419 -34.09 6.35 13.59
C CYS A 419 -34.50 6.93 14.96
N SER A 420 -33.53 7.30 15.79
CA SER A 420 -33.77 7.91 17.10
C SER A 420 -34.45 9.28 17.00
N TYR A 421 -34.10 10.08 15.99
CA TYR A 421 -34.78 11.35 15.74
C TYR A 421 -36.26 11.17 15.39
N ILE A 422 -36.55 10.28 14.43
CA ILE A 422 -37.93 10.02 13.99
C ILE A 422 -38.76 9.49 15.17
N PHE A 423 -38.20 8.56 15.92
CA PHE A 423 -38.85 8.00 17.11
C PHE A 423 -39.20 9.08 18.13
N ARG A 424 -38.26 9.98 18.46
CA ARG A 424 -38.51 11.04 19.46
C ARG A 424 -39.59 12.02 18.99
N GLU A 425 -39.48 12.55 17.78
CA GLU A 425 -40.48 13.49 17.26
C GLU A 425 -41.86 12.83 17.16
N SER A 426 -41.94 11.53 16.84
CA SER A 426 -43.23 10.80 16.84
C SER A 426 -43.90 10.79 18.22
N SER A 427 -43.11 10.64 19.30
CA SER A 427 -43.62 10.64 20.67
C SER A 427 -44.09 12.03 21.15
N ASP A 428 -43.50 13.09 20.62
CA ASP A 428 -43.94 14.47 20.90
C ASP A 428 -45.29 14.77 20.23
N PHE A 429 -45.54 14.21 19.04
CA PHE A 429 -46.83 14.32 18.35
C PHE A 429 -47.95 13.57 19.08
N THR A 430 -47.69 12.37 19.60
CA THR A 430 -48.70 11.58 20.32
C THR A 430 -49.08 12.24 21.64
N SER A 431 -48.10 12.68 22.44
CA SER A 431 -48.36 13.35 23.74
C SER A 431 -49.14 14.66 23.59
N THR A 432 -48.85 15.45 22.55
CA THR A 432 -49.57 16.70 22.25
C THR A 432 -51.02 16.43 21.82
N ASN A 433 -51.25 15.36 21.05
CA ASN A 433 -52.58 14.99 20.58
C ASN A 433 -53.41 14.28 21.66
N GLU A 434 -52.83 13.42 22.50
CA GLU A 434 -53.54 12.79 23.63
C GLU A 434 -54.06 13.84 24.61
N THR A 435 -53.27 14.89 24.88
CA THR A 435 -53.72 16.04 25.69
C THR A 435 -54.91 16.77 25.06
N ARG A 436 -55.13 16.65 23.74
CA ARG A 436 -56.28 17.22 23.02
C ARG A 436 -57.43 16.23 22.81
N LEU A 437 -57.13 14.93 22.73
CA LEU A 437 -58.09 13.86 22.44
C LEU A 437 -58.60 13.11 23.67
N SER A 438 -58.10 13.38 24.88
CA SER A 438 -58.69 12.90 26.15
C SER A 438 -60.09 13.48 26.44
N ARG A 439 -60.85 13.87 25.40
CA ARG A 439 -62.24 14.30 25.45
C ARG A 439 -63.18 13.52 24.51
N ALA A 440 -62.71 12.49 23.80
CA ALA A 440 -63.62 11.62 23.04
C ALA A 440 -63.09 10.19 22.90
N ASP A 441 -63.92 9.25 23.37
CA ASP A 441 -63.76 7.81 23.38
C ASP A 441 -63.39 7.22 22.01
N ILE A 442 -62.20 6.63 21.88
CA ILE A 442 -61.96 5.56 20.89
C ILE A 442 -61.04 4.51 21.50
N LYS A 443 -61.57 3.31 21.70
CA LYS A 443 -60.82 2.08 21.94
C LYS A 443 -61.07 1.13 20.77
N LYS A 444 -60.01 0.37 20.45
CA LYS A 444 -60.03 -1.06 20.07
C LYS A 444 -59.71 -1.38 18.60
N GLU A 445 -58.44 -1.25 18.17
CA GLU A 445 -57.90 -2.06 17.05
C GLU A 445 -56.35 -2.13 16.92
N GLU A 446 -55.56 -2.06 18.01
CA GLU A 446 -54.09 -1.88 17.91
C GLU A 446 -53.21 -3.00 18.52
N SER A 447 -53.77 -4.14 18.94
CA SER A 447 -53.06 -5.07 19.85
C SER A 447 -51.96 -5.95 19.23
N ASN A 448 -51.82 -6.03 17.90
CA ASN A 448 -50.92 -7.00 17.25
C ASN A 448 -49.67 -6.39 16.60
N LEU A 449 -49.65 -5.07 16.32
CA LEU A 449 -48.45 -4.38 15.83
C LEU A 449 -47.55 -3.90 17.00
N GLU A 450 -48.14 -3.74 18.18
CA GLU A 450 -47.52 -3.15 19.37
C GLU A 450 -46.39 -4.01 19.98
N ILE A 451 -46.43 -5.34 19.79
CA ILE A 451 -45.54 -6.28 20.49
C ILE A 451 -44.09 -6.16 20.01
N ASN A 452 -43.85 -5.96 18.70
CA ASN A 452 -42.50 -5.73 18.18
C ASN A 452 -42.02 -4.30 18.48
N TYR A 453 -42.93 -3.32 18.51
CA TYR A 453 -42.58 -1.94 18.77
C TYR A 453 -42.08 -1.74 20.21
N ARG A 454 -42.76 -2.34 21.20
CA ARG A 454 -42.40 -2.20 22.63
C ARG A 454 -41.00 -2.73 22.98
N ALA A 455 -40.54 -3.80 22.31
CA ALA A 455 -39.19 -4.33 22.54
C ALA A 455 -38.10 -3.33 22.12
N TYR A 456 -38.28 -2.66 20.98
CA TYR A 456 -37.38 -1.60 20.51
C TYR A 456 -37.56 -0.29 21.28
N GLN A 457 -38.79 0.05 21.70
CA GLN A 457 -39.04 1.21 22.56
C GLN A 457 -38.27 1.11 23.86
N SER A 458 -38.19 -0.09 24.45
CA SER A 458 -37.51 -0.30 25.73
C SER A 458 -36.00 -0.03 25.65
N SER A 459 -35.36 -0.35 24.51
CA SER A 459 -33.94 -0.04 24.28
C SER A 459 -33.70 1.42 23.89
N LEU A 460 -34.61 2.04 23.12
CA LEU A 460 -34.51 3.46 22.75
C LEU A 460 -34.84 4.41 23.91
N HIS A 461 -35.78 4.05 24.80
CA HIS A 461 -36.24 4.93 25.88
C HIS A 461 -35.17 5.21 26.93
N ILE A 462 -34.21 4.31 27.11
CA ILE A 462 -33.10 4.51 28.06
C ILE A 462 -32.22 5.72 27.66
N VAL A 463 -32.30 6.17 26.40
CA VAL A 463 -31.50 7.28 25.87
C VAL A 463 -32.34 8.56 25.63
N SER A 464 -33.66 8.51 25.80
CA SER A 464 -34.60 9.52 25.29
C SER A 464 -34.89 10.72 26.20
N THR A 465 -34.33 10.80 27.41
CA THR A 465 -34.74 11.84 28.40
C THR A 465 -33.97 13.17 28.32
N GLN A 466 -33.07 13.36 27.36
CA GLN A 466 -32.38 14.63 27.13
C GLN A 466 -32.54 15.10 25.68
N ASP A 467 -32.65 16.43 25.51
CA ASP A 467 -32.62 17.12 24.22
C ASP A 467 -31.53 16.51 23.32
N PHE A 468 -31.92 16.14 22.09
CA PHE A 468 -31.06 15.62 20.98
C PHE A 468 -29.68 15.19 21.42
N PRO A 469 -29.37 13.86 21.52
CA PRO A 469 -28.28 13.33 22.36
C PRO A 469 -27.20 14.38 22.52
N SER A 470 -27.37 15.21 23.56
CA SER A 470 -26.56 16.40 23.68
C SER A 470 -25.13 15.90 23.75
N GLU A 471 -24.24 16.47 22.92
CA GLU A 471 -22.80 16.14 22.83
C GLU A 471 -22.28 15.49 24.13
N GLY A 472 -22.27 14.16 24.22
CA GLY A 472 -21.92 13.48 25.48
C GLY A 472 -22.46 12.06 25.72
N VAL A 473 -23.53 11.61 25.05
CA VAL A 473 -23.92 10.19 25.19
C VAL A 473 -22.96 9.32 24.36
N GLU A 474 -22.04 8.63 25.03
CA GLU A 474 -21.22 7.60 24.40
C GLU A 474 -22.10 6.44 23.96
N ILE A 475 -22.39 6.39 22.66
CA ILE A 475 -23.06 5.25 22.04
C ILE A 475 -22.02 4.13 21.96
N ASP A 476 -22.31 3.02 22.64
CA ASP A 476 -21.50 1.82 22.53
C ASP A 476 -21.58 1.27 21.09
N MET A 477 -20.49 1.45 20.34
CA MET A 477 -20.41 0.99 18.96
C MET A 477 -20.55 -0.54 18.86
N GLU A 478 -20.26 -1.31 19.90
CA GLU A 478 -20.43 -2.76 19.87
C GLU A 478 -21.92 -3.13 19.84
N GLN A 479 -22.75 -2.49 20.66
CA GLN A 479 -24.21 -2.66 20.65
C GLN A 479 -24.81 -2.21 19.30
N LEU A 480 -24.26 -1.14 18.74
CA LEU A 480 -24.71 -0.61 17.46
C LEU A 480 -24.42 -1.57 16.29
N ILE A 481 -23.24 -2.17 16.28
CA ILE A 481 -22.84 -3.15 15.27
C ILE A 481 -23.57 -4.49 15.47
N GLY A 482 -23.78 -4.91 16.73
CA GLY A 482 -24.49 -6.14 17.10
C GLY A 482 -25.96 -6.18 16.67
N GLY A 483 -26.54 -5.00 16.45
CA GLY A 483 -27.91 -4.86 16.00
C GLY A 483 -28.93 -4.75 17.12
N ASP A 484 -28.48 -4.54 18.36
CA ASP A 484 -29.34 -4.50 19.56
C ASP A 484 -30.28 -3.28 19.55
N VAL A 485 -29.82 -2.17 18.96
CA VAL A 485 -30.54 -0.89 18.93
C VAL A 485 -31.11 -0.59 17.55
N ILE A 486 -30.36 -0.88 16.49
CA ILE A 486 -30.75 -0.69 15.09
C ILE A 486 -30.46 -1.95 14.29
N PRO A 487 -31.21 -2.27 13.22
CA PRO A 487 -30.91 -3.46 12.41
C PRO A 487 -29.45 -3.44 11.91
N PRO A 488 -28.71 -4.56 11.97
CA PRO A 488 -27.27 -4.57 11.68
C PRO A 488 -26.97 -4.39 10.18
N LEU A 489 -25.69 -4.18 9.84
CA LEU A 489 -25.22 -4.24 8.46
C LEU A 489 -25.52 -5.61 7.84
N PRO A 490 -25.80 -5.69 6.51
CA PRO A 490 -25.70 -4.63 5.50
C PRO A 490 -26.98 -3.78 5.31
N SER A 491 -27.92 -3.74 6.28
CA SER A 491 -29.18 -3.01 6.10
C SER A 491 -28.98 -1.51 5.88
N THR A 492 -29.70 -0.97 4.88
CA THR A 492 -29.69 0.46 4.56
C THR A 492 -30.52 1.28 5.54
N ILE A 493 -30.36 2.61 5.53
CA ILE A 493 -31.19 3.50 6.35
C ILE A 493 -32.69 3.35 6.02
N PRO A 494 -33.13 3.40 4.75
CA PRO A 494 -34.54 3.17 4.42
C PRO A 494 -35.07 1.81 4.90
N ASP A 495 -34.27 0.75 4.80
CA ASP A 495 -34.66 -0.59 5.27
C ASP A 495 -34.84 -0.63 6.79
N SER A 496 -33.96 0.05 7.53
CA SER A 496 -34.06 0.13 9.00
C SER A 496 -35.28 0.93 9.45
N ILE A 497 -35.59 2.05 8.80
CA ILE A 497 -36.82 2.83 9.08
C ILE A 497 -38.05 1.97 8.83
N TYR A 498 -38.07 1.20 7.73
CA TYR A 498 -39.17 0.31 7.41
C TYR A 498 -39.32 -0.82 8.41
N LYS A 499 -38.22 -1.52 8.75
CA LYS A 499 -38.22 -2.63 9.72
C LYS A 499 -38.64 -2.19 11.13
N LEU A 500 -38.35 -0.96 11.50
CA LEU A 500 -38.74 -0.37 12.79
C LEU A 500 -40.16 0.23 12.76
N GLY A 501 -40.86 0.24 11.62
CA GLY A 501 -42.21 0.80 11.51
C GLY A 501 -42.27 2.33 11.46
N LEU A 502 -41.14 3.03 11.35
CA LEU A 502 -41.02 4.48 11.46
C LEU A 502 -41.35 5.26 10.17
N MET A 503 -41.77 4.57 9.10
CA MET A 503 -41.99 5.19 7.79
C MET A 503 -43.18 6.15 7.80
N LEU A 504 -44.23 5.83 8.57
CA LEU A 504 -45.40 6.71 8.69
C LEU A 504 -45.03 8.00 9.42
N ASP A 505 -44.30 7.88 10.54
CA ASP A 505 -43.85 9.00 11.35
C ASP A 505 -42.93 9.93 10.56
N LEU A 506 -41.99 9.36 9.80
CA LEU A 506 -41.13 10.13 8.90
C LEU A 506 -41.94 10.93 7.87
N ASN A 507 -43.01 10.35 7.32
CA ASN A 507 -43.88 11.06 6.38
C ASN A 507 -44.68 12.18 7.07
N LEU A 508 -45.13 11.97 8.30
CA LEU A 508 -45.82 13.00 9.09
C LEU A 508 -44.89 14.18 9.45
N ILE A 509 -43.65 13.88 9.85
CA ILE A 509 -42.61 14.89 10.10
C ILE A 509 -42.32 15.68 8.82
N ASN A 510 -42.16 15.01 7.67
CA ASN A 510 -41.93 15.71 6.41
C ASN A 510 -43.13 16.58 5.99
N GLN A 511 -44.36 16.12 6.23
CA GLN A 511 -45.56 16.91 5.95
C GLN A 511 -45.67 18.14 6.84
N SER A 512 -45.28 18.05 8.11
CA SER A 512 -45.25 19.20 9.03
C SER A 512 -44.16 20.21 8.64
N GLU A 513 -43.06 19.75 8.02
CA GLU A 513 -42.04 20.60 7.39
C GLU A 513 -42.44 21.14 6.00
N GLY A 514 -43.69 20.90 5.55
CA GLY A 514 -44.20 21.39 4.27
C GLY A 514 -43.79 20.57 3.05
N ARG A 515 -43.20 19.38 3.23
CA ARG A 515 -42.73 18.50 2.15
C ARG A 515 -43.75 17.39 1.90
N LYS A 516 -44.60 17.57 0.87
CA LYS A 516 -45.71 16.65 0.56
C LYS A 516 -45.40 15.58 -0.50
N GLU A 517 -44.15 15.45 -0.94
CA GLU A 517 -43.77 14.49 -1.98
C GLU A 517 -43.92 13.05 -1.46
N LYS A 518 -44.92 12.31 -1.97
CA LYS A 518 -45.04 10.87 -1.74
C LYS A 518 -44.04 10.14 -2.64
N ASN A 519 -42.94 9.73 -2.03
CA ASN A 519 -41.85 9.03 -2.70
C ASN A 519 -41.70 7.60 -2.14
N THR A 520 -41.01 6.74 -2.87
CA THR A 520 -40.57 5.44 -2.32
C THR A 520 -39.63 5.66 -1.13
N SER A 521 -39.49 4.68 -0.22
CA SER A 521 -38.65 4.77 0.98
C SER A 521 -37.24 5.34 0.75
N LYS A 522 -36.60 5.01 -0.39
CA LYS A 522 -35.26 5.51 -0.76
C LYS A 522 -35.22 6.99 -1.12
N PHE A 523 -36.30 7.51 -1.69
CA PHE A 523 -36.44 8.90 -2.18
C PHE A 523 -37.20 9.80 -1.21
N THR A 524 -37.58 9.29 -0.04
CA THR A 524 -38.17 10.10 1.02
C THR A 524 -37.19 11.20 1.44
N PRO A 525 -37.62 12.47 1.54
CA PRO A 525 -36.74 13.56 1.94
C PRO A 525 -36.28 13.40 3.39
N VAL A 526 -35.04 13.83 3.66
CA VAL A 526 -34.46 13.84 5.01
C VAL A 526 -34.98 15.06 5.79
N PRO A 527 -35.48 14.90 7.04
CA PRO A 527 -35.93 16.02 7.87
C PRO A 527 -34.88 17.13 7.99
N ILE A 528 -35.31 18.40 8.06
CA ILE A 528 -34.42 19.57 8.03
C ILE A 528 -33.34 19.51 9.12
N ARG A 529 -33.71 19.01 10.32
CA ARG A 529 -32.79 18.90 11.46
C ARG A 529 -31.65 17.91 11.24
N LEU A 530 -31.80 16.95 10.33
CA LEU A 530 -30.80 15.90 10.05
C LEU A 530 -29.88 16.24 8.88
N LEU A 531 -30.14 17.34 8.13
CA LEU A 531 -29.30 17.76 7.00
C LEU A 531 -27.81 17.98 7.38
N PRO A 532 -27.48 18.55 8.55
CA PRO A 532 -26.08 18.71 8.96
C PRO A 532 -25.33 17.39 9.06
N GLU A 533 -25.97 16.32 9.58
CA GLU A 533 -25.36 15.00 9.73
C GLU A 533 -25.06 14.34 8.38
N PHE A 534 -25.99 14.43 7.42
CA PHE A 534 -25.75 13.96 6.05
C PHE A 534 -24.61 14.72 5.37
N ASN A 535 -24.56 16.05 5.57
CA ASN A 535 -23.49 16.86 5.01
C ASN A 535 -22.14 16.52 5.67
N LYS A 536 -22.10 16.33 7.00
CA LYS A 536 -20.91 15.90 7.75
C LYS A 536 -20.39 14.57 7.22
N PHE A 537 -21.28 13.59 7.02
CA PHE A 537 -20.94 12.28 6.45
C PHE A 537 -20.35 12.40 5.03
N TYR A 538 -20.97 13.20 4.16
CA TYR A 538 -20.44 13.47 2.82
C TYR A 538 -19.05 14.14 2.86
N LEU A 539 -18.86 15.15 3.70
CA LEU A 539 -17.59 15.84 3.84
C LEU A 539 -16.47 14.91 4.35
N LYS A 540 -16.80 13.95 5.22
CA LYS A 540 -15.84 13.00 5.81
C LYS A 540 -15.38 11.93 4.82
N PHE A 541 -16.27 11.38 4.00
CA PHE A 541 -15.97 10.20 3.17
C PHE A 541 -16.10 10.38 1.64
N LEU A 542 -16.86 11.35 1.15
CA LEU A 542 -17.28 11.41 -0.27
C LEU A 542 -16.87 12.69 -0.98
N LYS A 543 -16.54 13.75 -0.25
CA LYS A 543 -15.93 14.94 -0.83
C LYS A 543 -14.60 14.56 -1.48
N ASN A 544 -14.31 15.17 -2.62
CA ASN A 544 -12.97 15.08 -3.20
C ASN A 544 -11.94 15.53 -2.15
N ASP A 545 -10.86 14.77 -2.03
CA ASP A 545 -9.76 15.03 -1.09
C ASP A 545 -10.17 14.94 0.39
N ALA A 546 -11.31 14.31 0.70
CA ALA A 546 -11.65 14.00 2.07
C ALA A 546 -10.56 13.11 2.70
N LEU A 547 -10.27 13.34 3.99
CA LEU A 547 -9.21 12.62 4.71
C LEU A 547 -9.44 11.10 4.67
N LEU A 548 -10.70 10.69 4.81
CA LEU A 548 -11.16 9.31 4.78
C LEU A 548 -11.96 9.02 3.51
N ALA A 549 -11.60 9.67 2.39
CA ALA A 549 -12.26 9.43 1.11
C ALA A 549 -12.25 7.93 0.78
N VAL A 550 -13.44 7.33 0.65
CA VAL A 550 -13.58 5.93 0.24
C VAL A 550 -13.28 5.79 -1.26
N ASN A 551 -12.64 4.68 -1.65
CA ASN A 551 -12.25 4.44 -3.03
C ASN A 551 -13.43 3.96 -3.89
N VAL A 552 -14.35 4.88 -4.19
CA VAL A 552 -15.61 4.60 -4.89
C VAL A 552 -15.62 5.31 -6.26
N PRO A 553 -16.16 4.68 -7.32
CA PRO A 553 -16.21 5.29 -8.64
C PRO A 553 -16.93 6.65 -8.66
N ALA A 554 -16.40 7.62 -9.40
CA ALA A 554 -16.98 8.97 -9.52
C ALA A 554 -18.42 8.97 -10.06
N LYS A 555 -18.83 7.90 -10.75
CA LYS A 555 -20.23 7.68 -11.20
C LYS A 555 -21.21 7.63 -10.03
N LEU A 556 -20.82 7.10 -8.87
CA LEU A 556 -21.67 7.02 -7.68
C LEU A 556 -21.63 8.31 -6.86
N ILE A 557 -20.50 9.03 -6.86
CA ILE A 557 -20.30 10.26 -6.08
C ILE A 557 -20.96 11.48 -6.76
N THR A 558 -20.97 11.53 -8.09
CA THR A 558 -21.49 12.69 -8.85
C THR A 558 -22.97 12.99 -8.55
N PRO A 559 -23.89 12.01 -8.55
CA PRO A 559 -25.29 12.24 -8.18
C PRO A 559 -25.45 12.76 -6.76
N ILE A 560 -24.71 12.20 -5.80
CA ILE A 560 -24.71 12.61 -4.39
C ILE A 560 -24.26 14.08 -4.26
N ARG A 561 -23.16 14.44 -4.92
CA ARG A 561 -22.66 15.81 -4.96
C ARG A 561 -23.70 16.77 -5.52
N ASN A 562 -24.35 16.40 -6.62
CA ASN A 562 -25.38 17.22 -7.23
C ASN A 562 -26.56 17.42 -6.27
N SER A 563 -27.04 16.34 -5.63
CA SER A 563 -28.09 16.37 -4.61
C SER A 563 -27.75 17.29 -3.43
N ILE A 564 -26.52 17.28 -2.95
CA ILE A 564 -26.05 18.15 -1.86
C ILE A 564 -26.01 19.61 -2.31
N ASN A 565 -25.52 19.88 -3.53
CA ASN A 565 -25.45 21.24 -4.09
C ASN A 565 -26.86 21.86 -4.24
N ILE A 566 -27.85 21.06 -4.65
CA ILE A 566 -29.26 21.50 -4.74
C ILE A 566 -30.01 21.39 -3.40
N LYS A 567 -29.34 21.01 -2.31
CA LYS A 567 -29.91 20.75 -0.98
C LYS A 567 -31.09 19.76 -0.98
N LYS A 568 -31.10 18.81 -1.92
CA LYS A 568 -32.11 17.74 -2.01
C LYS A 568 -31.55 16.45 -1.41
N PHE A 569 -31.72 16.29 -0.09
CA PHE A 569 -31.26 15.12 0.64
C PHE A 569 -32.37 14.06 0.71
N THR A 570 -32.02 12.81 0.38
CA THR A 570 -32.92 11.66 0.47
C THR A 570 -32.32 10.61 1.38
N VAL A 571 -33.18 9.88 2.10
CA VAL A 571 -32.73 8.90 3.11
C VAL A 571 -31.81 7.83 2.51
N GLY A 572 -32.07 7.38 1.28
CA GLY A 572 -31.27 6.36 0.59
C GLY A 572 -30.10 6.90 -0.25
N MET A 573 -29.69 8.17 -0.10
CA MET A 573 -28.69 8.77 -1.01
C MET A 573 -27.30 8.14 -0.96
N PHE A 574 -26.99 7.36 0.07
CA PHE A 574 -25.68 6.70 0.25
C PHE A 574 -25.73 5.18 0.01
N ASP A 575 -26.87 4.61 -0.38
CA ASP A 575 -27.06 3.15 -0.47
C ASP A 575 -26.17 2.49 -1.53
N GLU A 576 -26.01 3.13 -2.69
CA GLU A 576 -25.13 2.62 -3.77
C GLU A 576 -23.66 2.64 -3.36
N VAL A 577 -23.26 3.68 -2.60
CA VAL A 577 -21.90 3.79 -2.06
C VAL A 577 -21.67 2.73 -0.99
N LEU A 578 -22.63 2.52 -0.09
CA LEU A 578 -22.56 1.46 0.91
C LEU A 578 -22.38 0.09 0.26
N ALA A 579 -23.17 -0.23 -0.77
CA ALA A 579 -23.06 -1.48 -1.49
C ALA A 579 -21.66 -1.68 -2.11
N GLU A 580 -21.09 -0.62 -2.70
CA GLU A 580 -19.75 -0.66 -3.27
C GLU A 580 -18.66 -0.83 -2.20
N VAL A 581 -18.75 -0.11 -1.08
CA VAL A 581 -17.80 -0.25 0.06
C VAL A 581 -17.84 -1.67 0.63
N LEU A 582 -19.04 -2.24 0.81
CA LEU A 582 -19.22 -3.63 1.24
C LEU A 582 -18.66 -4.62 0.22
N ASN A 583 -18.80 -4.33 -1.08
CA ASN A 583 -18.21 -5.15 -2.13
C ASN A 583 -16.67 -5.10 -2.07
N ILE A 584 -16.08 -3.91 -1.92
CA ILE A 584 -14.61 -3.75 -1.79
C ILE A 584 -14.06 -4.53 -0.59
N LEU A 585 -14.72 -4.45 0.57
CA LEU A 585 -14.32 -5.19 1.76
C LEU A 585 -14.48 -6.70 1.56
N TYR A 586 -15.57 -7.14 0.94
CA TYR A 586 -15.81 -8.55 0.64
C TYR A 586 -14.79 -9.13 -0.35
N THR A 587 -14.44 -8.40 -1.40
CA THR A 587 -13.52 -8.90 -2.44
C THR A 587 -12.07 -8.85 -2.02
N ASN A 588 -11.65 -7.82 -1.25
CA ASN A 588 -10.24 -7.58 -0.96
C ASN A 588 -9.85 -7.96 0.48
N THR A 589 -10.63 -7.51 1.46
CA THR A 589 -10.24 -7.61 2.88
C THR A 589 -10.68 -8.94 3.51
N PHE A 590 -11.91 -9.38 3.23
CA PHE A 590 -12.47 -10.60 3.79
C PHE A 590 -11.65 -11.86 3.49
N PRO A 591 -11.12 -12.10 2.26
CA PRO A 591 -10.28 -13.26 1.98
C PRO A 591 -8.95 -13.25 2.74
N ILE A 592 -8.45 -12.07 3.10
CA ILE A 592 -7.20 -11.92 3.84
C ILE A 592 -7.45 -12.22 5.31
N MET A 593 -8.54 -11.67 5.86
CA MET A 593 -9.00 -11.99 7.21
C MET A 593 -9.20 -13.51 7.40
N LEU A 594 -9.82 -14.20 6.44
CA LEU A 594 -10.01 -15.66 6.52
C LEU A 594 -8.69 -16.46 6.46
N LYS A 595 -7.59 -15.90 5.94
CA LYS A 595 -6.28 -16.56 5.91
C LYS A 595 -5.49 -16.35 7.21
N THR A 596 -5.83 -15.31 7.97
CA THR A 596 -5.19 -14.98 9.25
C THR A 596 -5.86 -15.63 10.46
N LEU A 597 -7.09 -16.14 10.28
CA LEU A 597 -7.77 -17.05 11.20
C LEU A 597 -7.16 -18.45 11.07
#